data_AF-A0AAE3IHQ2-F1
#
_entry.id   AF-A0AAE3IHQ2-F1
#
_cell.length_a   1.000
_cell.length_b   1.000
_cell.length_c   1.000
_cell.angle_alpha   90.00
_cell.angle_beta   90.00
_cell.angle_gamma   90.00
#
_symmetry.space_group_name_H-M   'P 1'
#
loop_
_entity.id
_entity.type
_entity.pdbx_description
1 polymer ?
#
loop_
_entity_poly.entity_id
_entity_poly.type
_entity_poly.pdbx_seq_one_letter_code
_entity_poly.pdbx_strand_id
1 'polypeptide(L)'
;MKVTVENEKIKVNSPYNKSFVAGAKQIQGKWNAPCWVFPEENKEAVKALLIECYGECGELGAVSTVTVDLDLDTYTEGYEDGEIRVGSIVVLKRLYRDREVIFSDNAMLISGGFATSGGSAKNPRISADEGTIVRVKGVPETIYNKIKDHEGVKLVSDIDVESLKAEREKLLKRIAEIDGLLAL
;
A
#
# COMPACT_ATOMS: atom_id res chain seq x y z
N MET A 1 12.54 -1.45 8.09
CA MET A 1 12.86 -2.79 8.64
C MET A 1 14.26 -3.21 8.16
N LYS A 2 14.93 -4.21 8.77
CA LYS A 2 16.19 -4.78 8.25
C LYS A 2 16.08 -6.29 8.08
N VAL A 3 16.45 -6.80 6.91
CA VAL A 3 16.46 -8.24 6.61
C VAL A 3 17.83 -8.63 6.09
N THR A 4 18.43 -9.71 6.60
CA THR A 4 19.70 -10.25 6.12
C THR A 4 19.62 -11.75 5.88
N VAL A 5 20.35 -12.26 4.89
CA VAL A 5 20.48 -13.70 4.62
C VAL A 5 21.92 -14.13 4.88
N GLU A 6 22.13 -14.99 5.87
CA GLU A 6 23.46 -15.45 6.29
C GLU A 6 23.36 -16.90 6.81
N ASN A 7 24.30 -17.76 6.42
CA ASN A 7 24.40 -19.15 6.91
C ASN A 7 23.08 -19.94 6.78
N GLU A 8 22.47 -19.93 5.59
CA GLU A 8 21.20 -20.62 5.29
C GLU A 8 20.02 -20.19 6.18
N LYS A 9 20.10 -18.97 6.73
CA LYS A 9 19.10 -18.39 7.61
C LYS A 9 18.77 -16.98 7.20
N ILE A 10 17.50 -16.63 7.32
CA ILE A 10 16.98 -15.29 7.13
C ILE A 10 16.77 -14.67 8.50
N LYS A 11 17.36 -13.49 8.73
CA LYS A 11 17.20 -12.70 9.96
C LYS A 11 16.36 -11.47 9.65
N VAL A 12 15.28 -11.25 10.39
CA VAL A 12 14.39 -10.10 10.26
C VAL A 12 14.39 -9.30 11.56
N ASN A 13 14.80 -8.03 11.48
CA ASN A 13 14.65 -7.04 12.53
C ASN A 13 13.58 -6.02 12.11
N SER A 14 12.43 -6.05 12.79
CA SER A 14 11.25 -5.25 12.47
C SER A 14 10.63 -4.67 13.74
N PRO A 15 9.86 -3.57 13.64
CA PRO A 15 8.99 -3.13 14.71
C PRO A 15 8.04 -4.24 15.17
N TYR A 16 7.54 -4.16 16.40
CA TYR A 16 6.57 -5.12 16.90
C TYR A 16 5.26 -5.02 16.09
N ASN A 17 4.85 -6.13 15.49
CA ASN A 17 3.54 -6.29 14.86
C ASN A 17 2.97 -7.63 15.32
N LYS A 18 1.77 -7.61 15.92
CA LYS A 18 1.11 -8.79 16.50
C LYS A 18 0.84 -9.87 15.44
N SER A 19 0.39 -9.47 14.25
CA SER A 19 0.12 -10.37 13.11
C SER A 19 1.42 -10.99 12.60
N PHE A 20 2.49 -10.20 12.51
CA PHE A 20 3.81 -10.72 12.15
C PHE A 20 4.32 -11.76 13.15
N VAL A 21 4.22 -11.49 14.45
CA VAL A 21 4.65 -12.44 15.50
C VAL A 21 3.86 -13.75 15.44
N ALA A 22 2.54 -13.68 15.18
CA ALA A 22 1.71 -14.87 15.02
C ALA A 22 2.09 -15.67 13.76
N GLY A 23 2.21 -15.00 12.61
CA GLY A 23 2.59 -15.63 11.35
C GLY A 23 4.01 -16.19 11.36
N ALA A 24 4.96 -15.50 12.00
CA ALA A 24 6.35 -15.91 12.07
C ALA A 24 6.49 -17.29 12.73
N LYS A 25 5.71 -17.56 13.79
CA LYS A 25 5.69 -18.86 14.46
C LYS A 25 5.13 -19.98 13.56
N GLN A 26 4.21 -19.66 12.65
CA GLN A 26 3.61 -20.64 11.73
C GLN A 26 4.58 -21.07 10.62
N ILE A 27 5.50 -20.19 10.22
CA ILE A 27 6.51 -20.45 9.18
C ILE A 27 7.88 -20.85 9.76
N GLN A 28 7.86 -21.46 10.96
CA GLN A 28 9.04 -21.96 11.68
C GLN A 28 10.07 -20.89 12.10
N GLY A 29 9.63 -19.62 12.20
CA GLY A 29 10.43 -18.55 12.74
C GLY A 29 10.69 -18.69 14.23
N LYS A 30 11.91 -18.36 14.66
CA LYS A 30 12.32 -18.33 16.07
C LYS A 30 12.81 -16.95 16.45
N TRP A 31 12.33 -16.45 17.59
CA TRP A 31 12.86 -15.21 18.14
C TRP A 31 14.25 -15.47 18.74
N ASN A 32 15.27 -14.81 18.20
CA ASN A 32 16.62 -14.77 18.73
C ASN A 32 17.05 -13.29 18.81
N ALA A 33 16.82 -12.69 19.98
CA ALA A 33 16.90 -11.25 20.16
C ALA A 33 18.20 -10.66 19.57
N PRO A 34 18.14 -9.56 18.80
CA PRO A 34 16.97 -8.70 18.57
C PRO A 34 16.18 -9.02 17.29
N CYS A 35 16.27 -10.24 16.74
CA CYS A 35 15.67 -10.56 15.43
C CYS A 35 14.87 -11.88 15.41
N TRP A 36 13.97 -11.99 14.45
CA TRP A 36 13.37 -13.28 14.07
C TRP A 36 14.29 -14.00 13.09
N VAL A 37 14.50 -15.29 13.31
CA VAL A 37 15.35 -16.14 12.48
C VAL A 37 14.51 -17.23 11.83
N PHE A 38 14.63 -17.36 10.51
CA PHE A 38 13.91 -18.33 9.71
C PHE A 38 14.89 -19.20 8.92
N PRO A 39 14.56 -20.47 8.63
CA PRO A 39 15.26 -21.25 7.61
C PRO A 39 15.18 -20.58 6.23
N GLU A 40 16.25 -20.62 5.44
CA GLU A 40 16.25 -20.08 4.07
C GLU A 40 15.27 -20.82 3.13
N GLU A 41 15.01 -22.10 3.36
CA GLU A 41 13.99 -22.87 2.62
C GLU A 41 12.59 -22.24 2.67
N ASN A 42 12.29 -21.47 3.71
CA ASN A 42 11.00 -20.78 3.88
C ASN A 42 11.01 -19.35 3.32
N LYS A 43 12.00 -18.98 2.51
CA LYS A 43 12.19 -17.61 1.98
C LYS A 43 10.93 -17.00 1.41
N GLU A 44 10.20 -17.71 0.56
CA GLU A 44 8.99 -17.19 -0.08
C GLU A 44 7.86 -16.96 0.93
N ALA A 45 7.73 -17.82 1.94
CA ALA A 45 6.76 -17.66 3.02
C ALA A 45 7.12 -16.45 3.92
N VAL A 46 8.41 -16.26 4.20
CA VAL A 46 8.90 -15.07 4.93
C VAL A 46 8.62 -13.81 4.11
N LYS A 47 8.94 -13.81 2.82
CA LYS A 47 8.69 -12.68 1.91
C LYS A 47 7.21 -12.30 1.91
N ALA A 48 6.31 -13.27 1.73
CA ALA A 48 4.87 -13.04 1.76
C ALA A 48 4.38 -12.47 3.10
N LEU A 49 4.87 -13.01 4.23
CA LEU A 49 4.50 -12.52 5.56
C LEU A 49 4.98 -11.09 5.80
N LEU A 50 6.19 -10.73 5.35
CA LEU A 50 6.72 -9.37 5.49
C LEU A 50 5.92 -8.37 4.67
N ILE A 51 5.61 -8.70 3.41
CA ILE A 51 4.78 -7.87 2.56
C ILE A 51 3.40 -7.67 3.19
N GLU A 52 2.80 -8.74 3.71
CA GLU A 52 1.49 -8.69 4.35
C GLU A 52 1.48 -7.80 5.61
N CYS A 53 2.55 -7.82 6.41
CA CYS A 53 2.58 -7.12 7.69
C CYS A 53 3.13 -5.70 7.60
N TYR A 54 4.06 -5.45 6.68
CA TYR A 54 4.84 -4.21 6.62
C TYR A 54 4.83 -3.54 5.24
N GLY A 55 4.29 -4.19 4.22
CA GLY A 55 4.29 -3.68 2.86
C GLY A 55 5.62 -3.81 2.10
N GLU A 56 6.65 -4.35 2.74
CA GLU A 56 7.98 -4.52 2.15
C GLU A 56 8.59 -5.85 2.56
N CYS A 57 9.60 -6.34 1.83
CA CYS A 57 10.34 -7.55 2.20
C CYS A 57 11.85 -7.34 2.37
N GLY A 58 12.30 -6.09 2.44
CA GLY A 58 13.73 -5.75 2.55
C GLY A 58 14.57 -6.40 1.44
N GLU A 59 15.73 -6.94 1.80
CA GLU A 59 16.70 -7.53 0.86
C GLU A 59 16.25 -8.88 0.25
N LEU A 60 15.08 -9.42 0.61
CA LEU A 60 14.59 -10.67 0.02
C LEU A 60 14.11 -10.52 -1.43
N GLY A 61 13.95 -9.28 -1.91
CA GLY A 61 13.69 -8.97 -3.32
C GLY A 61 12.84 -7.72 -3.51
N ALA A 62 12.49 -7.45 -4.76
CA ALA A 62 11.54 -6.41 -5.10
C ALA A 62 10.09 -6.83 -4.78
N VAL A 63 9.26 -5.85 -4.47
CA VAL A 63 7.81 -5.96 -4.30
C VAL A 63 7.16 -5.15 -5.41
N SER A 64 6.29 -5.75 -6.22
CA SER A 64 5.47 -5.00 -7.17
C SER A 64 4.45 -4.17 -6.40
N THR A 65 4.41 -2.88 -6.69
CA THR A 65 3.55 -1.93 -5.99
C THR A 65 2.73 -1.10 -6.95
N VAL A 66 1.55 -0.69 -6.52
CA VAL A 66 0.65 0.22 -7.21
C VAL A 66 0.43 1.51 -6.43
N THR A 67 -0.11 2.51 -7.11
CA THR A 67 -0.63 3.73 -6.49
C THR A 67 -2.15 3.67 -6.49
N VAL A 68 -2.77 4.00 -5.36
CA VAL A 68 -4.23 4.01 -5.22
C VAL A 68 -4.71 5.33 -4.65
N ASP A 69 -5.90 5.75 -5.04
CA ASP A 69 -6.65 6.82 -4.40
C ASP A 69 -7.72 6.19 -3.51
N LEU A 70 -7.80 6.67 -2.27
CA LEU A 70 -8.80 6.32 -1.28
C LEU A 70 -9.79 7.48 -1.16
N ASP A 71 -11.04 7.23 -1.53
CA ASP A 71 -12.17 8.11 -1.30
C ASP A 71 -12.70 7.85 0.11
N LEU A 72 -12.45 8.79 1.03
CA LEU A 72 -12.72 8.60 2.45
C LEU A 72 -14.21 8.71 2.82
N ASP A 73 -15.08 9.08 1.87
CA ASP A 73 -16.52 9.09 2.07
C ASP A 73 -17.10 7.66 2.05
N THR A 74 -16.45 6.77 1.29
CA THR A 74 -16.93 5.40 1.05
C THR A 74 -15.97 4.31 1.54
N TYR A 75 -14.68 4.62 1.66
CA TYR A 75 -13.70 3.69 2.19
C TYR A 75 -13.90 3.48 3.69
N THR A 76 -14.36 2.30 4.12
CA THR A 76 -14.65 2.02 5.55
C THR A 76 -13.74 0.95 6.18
N GLU A 77 -13.18 0.07 5.37
CA GLU A 77 -12.42 -1.12 5.80
C GLU A 77 -11.17 -0.81 6.63
N GLY A 78 -10.51 0.32 6.38
CA GLY A 78 -9.24 0.66 7.01
C GLY A 78 -9.34 1.40 8.34
N TYR A 79 -10.54 1.71 8.83
CA TYR A 79 -10.72 2.58 9.99
C TYR A 79 -10.51 1.83 11.31
N GLU A 80 -9.43 2.15 12.03
CA GLU A 80 -9.14 1.61 13.36
C GLU A 80 -8.60 2.71 14.29
N ASP A 81 -9.26 2.99 15.42
CA ASP A 81 -8.73 3.82 16.53
C ASP A 81 -8.02 5.12 16.13
N GLY A 82 -8.62 5.89 15.21
CA GLY A 82 -8.04 7.16 14.74
C GLY A 82 -6.96 7.00 13.67
N GLU A 83 -6.85 5.82 13.08
CA GLU A 83 -6.01 5.48 11.94
C GLU A 83 -6.87 5.10 10.74
N ILE A 84 -6.34 5.35 9.54
CA ILE A 84 -6.80 4.70 8.32
C ILE A 84 -5.64 3.84 7.82
N ARG A 85 -5.97 2.59 7.46
CA ARG A 85 -5.04 1.58 7.02
C ARG A 85 -5.37 1.08 5.62
N VAL A 86 -4.35 0.66 4.90
CA VAL A 86 -4.45 -0.10 3.64
C VAL A 86 -3.85 -1.47 3.90
N GLY A 87 -4.70 -2.48 4.13
CA GLY A 87 -4.26 -3.73 4.73
C GLY A 87 -3.70 -3.49 6.14
N SER A 88 -2.44 -3.84 6.38
CA SER A 88 -1.76 -3.59 7.66
C SER A 88 -1.02 -2.23 7.72
N ILE A 89 -0.98 -1.49 6.61
CA ILE A 89 -0.16 -0.28 6.47
C ILE A 89 -0.97 0.91 6.95
N VAL A 90 -0.53 1.58 8.02
CA VAL A 90 -1.12 2.84 8.49
C VAL A 90 -0.77 3.96 7.51
N VAL A 91 -1.77 4.56 6.89
CA VAL A 91 -1.60 5.66 5.92
C VAL A 91 -1.94 7.02 6.50
N LEU A 92 -2.88 7.06 7.45
CA LEU A 92 -3.27 8.27 8.17
C LEU A 92 -3.40 7.95 9.64
N LYS A 93 -3.07 8.91 10.50
CA LYS A 93 -3.18 8.76 11.95
C LYS A 93 -3.47 10.08 12.64
N ARG A 94 -4.42 10.07 13.57
CA ARG A 94 -4.64 11.16 14.52
C ARG A 94 -4.32 10.70 15.93
N LEU A 95 -3.27 11.26 16.52
CA LEU A 95 -2.79 10.88 17.86
C LEU A 95 -3.73 11.32 18.99
N TYR A 96 -4.34 12.50 18.85
CA TYR A 96 -5.21 13.11 19.86
C TYR A 96 -6.35 13.84 19.16
N ARG A 97 -7.49 13.97 19.84
CA ARG A 97 -8.70 14.62 19.29
C ARG A 97 -8.37 15.96 18.63
N ASP A 98 -7.61 16.82 19.30
CA ASP A 98 -7.37 18.22 18.89
C ASP A 98 -6.04 18.39 18.14
N ARG A 99 -5.54 17.32 17.50
CA ARG A 99 -4.29 17.35 16.72
C ARG A 99 -4.59 17.04 15.27
N GLU A 100 -3.85 17.65 14.37
CA GLU A 100 -3.93 17.41 12.94
C GLU A 100 -3.67 15.94 12.57
N VAL A 101 -4.21 15.53 11.43
CA VAL A 101 -3.96 14.19 10.86
C VAL A 101 -2.55 14.12 10.32
N ILE A 102 -1.83 13.09 10.73
CA ILE A 102 -0.48 12.77 10.29
C ILE A 102 -0.59 11.77 9.14
N PHE A 103 0.13 12.06 8.05
CA PHE A 103 0.26 11.18 6.90
C PHE A 103 1.50 10.31 7.07
N SER A 104 1.43 9.08 6.58
CA SER A 104 2.65 8.30 6.31
C SER A 104 3.42 8.90 5.13
N ASP A 105 4.71 8.59 5.03
CA ASP A 105 5.59 9.12 3.96
C ASP A 105 5.10 8.79 2.54
N ASN A 106 4.27 7.74 2.41
CA ASN A 106 3.72 7.29 1.14
C ASN A 106 2.29 7.78 0.87
N ALA A 107 1.71 8.60 1.75
CA ALA A 107 0.35 9.13 1.60
C ALA A 107 0.35 10.64 1.35
N MET A 108 -0.60 11.12 0.54
CA MET A 108 -0.79 12.56 0.29
C MET A 108 -2.27 12.89 0.07
N LEU A 109 -2.66 14.12 0.44
CA LEU A 109 -3.99 14.65 0.17
C LEU A 109 -4.11 15.09 -1.29
N ILE A 110 -5.16 14.65 -1.98
CA ILE A 110 -5.47 15.05 -3.37
C ILE A 110 -6.60 16.10 -3.37
N SER A 111 -7.64 15.89 -2.57
CA SER A 111 -8.77 16.81 -2.41
C SER A 111 -9.40 16.68 -1.03
N GLY A 112 -10.20 17.66 -0.64
CA GLY A 112 -10.89 17.71 0.63
C GLY A 112 -9.98 18.14 1.78
N GLY A 113 -10.16 17.53 2.95
CA GLY A 113 -9.51 17.97 4.17
C GLY A 113 -9.88 17.14 5.40
N PHE A 114 -9.43 17.63 6.54
CA PHE A 114 -9.77 17.03 7.82
C PHE A 114 -10.14 18.12 8.80
N ALA A 115 -11.16 17.84 9.62
CA ALA A 115 -11.51 18.71 10.71
C ALA A 115 -10.32 18.94 11.66
N THR A 116 -10.21 20.15 12.24
CA THR A 116 -9.15 20.47 13.20
C THR A 116 -9.22 19.62 14.48
N SER A 117 -10.41 19.08 14.77
CA SER A 117 -10.62 18.11 15.85
C SER A 117 -11.49 16.94 15.40
N GLY A 118 -11.27 15.75 15.98
CA GLY A 118 -12.02 14.55 15.62
C GLY A 118 -12.11 13.52 16.75
N GLY A 119 -13.33 13.08 17.07
CA GLY A 119 -13.59 12.07 18.10
C GLY A 119 -13.54 12.60 19.53
N SER A 120 -13.00 11.80 20.45
CA SER A 120 -12.89 12.13 21.88
C SER A 120 -11.44 12.03 22.35
N ALA A 121 -11.12 12.55 23.54
CA ALA A 121 -9.77 12.46 24.10
C ALA A 121 -9.27 11.00 24.25
N LYS A 122 -10.19 10.05 24.50
CA LYS A 122 -9.86 8.62 24.61
C LYS A 122 -9.90 7.87 23.27
N ASN A 123 -10.71 8.34 22.32
CA ASN A 123 -10.91 7.73 21.01
C ASN A 123 -10.84 8.82 19.93
N PRO A 124 -9.63 9.27 19.52
CA PRO A 124 -9.47 10.20 18.41
C PRO A 124 -10.04 9.61 17.11
N ARG A 125 -10.49 10.48 16.20
CA ARG A 125 -10.99 10.07 14.88
C ARG A 125 -10.35 10.91 13.79
N ILE A 126 -10.21 10.33 12.60
CA ILE A 126 -9.68 11.07 11.43
C ILE A 126 -10.58 12.24 11.06
N SER A 127 -11.91 12.05 11.05
CA SER A 127 -12.89 13.08 10.72
C SER A 127 -12.54 13.80 9.41
N ALA A 128 -12.51 13.04 8.32
CA ALA A 128 -12.34 13.57 6.97
C ALA A 128 -13.56 14.41 6.58
N ASP A 129 -13.31 15.49 5.86
CA ASP A 129 -14.37 16.30 5.27
C ASP A 129 -14.94 15.59 4.02
N GLU A 130 -16.15 15.94 3.61
CA GLU A 130 -16.78 15.37 2.40
C GLU A 130 -15.91 15.62 1.16
N GLY A 131 -15.78 14.62 0.29
CA GLY A 131 -14.94 14.67 -0.91
C GLY A 131 -13.44 14.55 -0.66
N THR A 132 -13.05 14.03 0.51
CA THR A 132 -11.64 13.82 0.86
C THR A 132 -11.06 12.62 0.15
N ILE A 133 -10.06 12.86 -0.69
CA ILE A 133 -9.34 11.82 -1.43
C ILE A 133 -7.88 11.81 -1.01
N VAL A 134 -7.38 10.64 -0.62
CA VAL A 134 -6.00 10.42 -0.22
C VAL A 134 -5.32 9.43 -1.15
N ARG A 135 -4.22 9.87 -1.76
CA ARG A 135 -3.38 9.03 -2.61
C ARG A 135 -2.33 8.31 -1.78
N VAL A 136 -2.23 7.00 -1.96
CA VAL A 136 -1.26 6.13 -1.31
C VAL A 136 -0.39 5.49 -2.38
N LYS A 137 0.91 5.79 -2.34
CA LYS A 137 1.93 5.22 -3.22
C LYS A 137 2.53 3.96 -2.60
N GLY A 138 3.07 3.09 -3.45
CA GLY A 138 3.85 1.95 -2.99
C GLY A 138 3.02 0.87 -2.28
N VAL A 139 1.72 0.78 -2.57
CA VAL A 139 0.87 -0.29 -2.01
C VAL A 139 1.23 -1.59 -2.70
N PRO A 140 1.65 -2.65 -1.98
CA PRO A 140 1.94 -3.94 -2.59
C PRO A 140 0.74 -4.47 -3.37
N GLU A 141 0.99 -5.02 -4.56
CA GLU A 141 -0.07 -5.64 -5.37
C GLU A 141 -0.83 -6.73 -4.62
N THR A 142 -0.17 -7.47 -3.74
CA THR A 142 -0.81 -8.50 -2.90
C THR A 142 -1.85 -7.91 -1.94
N ILE A 143 -1.59 -6.72 -1.38
CA ILE A 143 -2.54 -6.00 -0.52
C ILE A 143 -3.62 -5.38 -1.39
N TYR A 144 -3.24 -4.70 -2.46
CA TYR A 144 -4.19 -4.09 -3.39
C TYR A 144 -5.21 -5.11 -3.92
N ASN A 145 -4.76 -6.29 -4.33
CA ASN A 145 -5.64 -7.34 -4.85
C ASN A 145 -6.72 -7.81 -3.86
N LYS A 146 -6.52 -7.60 -2.55
CA LYS A 146 -7.51 -7.91 -1.52
C LYS A 146 -8.55 -6.80 -1.34
N ILE A 147 -8.19 -5.55 -1.64
CA ILE A 147 -9.03 -4.37 -1.38
C ILE A 147 -9.55 -3.70 -2.65
N LYS A 148 -9.10 -4.14 -3.83
CA LYS A 148 -9.40 -3.52 -5.13
C LYS A 148 -10.90 -3.40 -5.44
N ASP A 149 -11.70 -4.29 -4.86
CA ASP A 149 -13.14 -4.36 -5.07
C ASP A 149 -13.92 -3.64 -3.95
N HIS A 150 -13.22 -3.04 -2.98
CA HIS A 150 -13.85 -2.28 -1.90
C HIS A 150 -14.25 -0.88 -2.39
N GLU A 151 -15.38 -0.40 -1.89
CA GLU A 151 -15.83 0.96 -2.19
C GLU A 151 -14.79 1.99 -1.74
N GLY A 152 -14.64 3.02 -2.56
CA GLY A 152 -13.69 4.10 -2.36
C GLY A 152 -12.24 3.78 -2.71
N VAL A 153 -11.89 2.58 -3.18
CA VAL A 153 -10.54 2.26 -3.68
C VAL A 153 -10.49 2.43 -5.19
N LYS A 154 -9.60 3.31 -5.68
CA LYS A 154 -9.37 3.52 -7.11
C LYS A 154 -7.90 3.34 -7.46
N LEU A 155 -7.61 2.46 -8.43
CA LEU A 155 -6.26 2.34 -8.98
C LEU A 155 -5.89 3.62 -9.72
N VAL A 156 -4.78 4.24 -9.32
CA VAL A 156 -4.20 5.32 -10.08
C VAL A 156 -3.33 4.69 -11.15
N SER A 157 -3.87 4.63 -12.36
CA SER A 157 -3.03 4.44 -13.53
C SER A 157 -2.29 5.74 -13.78
N ASP A 158 -0.96 5.74 -13.73
CA ASP A 158 -0.09 6.82 -14.27
C ASP A 158 -0.22 6.98 -15.80
N ILE A 159 -1.23 6.33 -16.39
CA ILE A 159 -1.56 6.42 -17.79
C ILE A 159 -2.17 7.80 -18.03
N ASP A 160 -1.36 8.67 -18.64
CA ASP A 160 -1.86 9.89 -19.25
C ASP A 160 -2.80 9.50 -20.41
N VAL A 161 -4.09 9.43 -20.09
CA VAL A 161 -5.15 9.05 -21.03
C VAL A 161 -5.18 9.99 -22.24
N GLU A 162 -4.81 11.27 -22.06
CA GLU A 162 -4.71 12.23 -23.16
C GLU A 162 -3.54 11.87 -24.08
N SER A 163 -2.36 11.56 -23.52
CA SER A 163 -1.22 11.07 -24.29
C SER A 163 -1.52 9.78 -25.05
N LEU A 164 -2.22 8.81 -24.43
CA LEU A 164 -2.61 7.57 -25.11
C LEU A 164 -3.63 7.80 -26.23
N LYS A 165 -4.59 8.71 -26.05
CA LYS A 165 -5.54 9.08 -27.10
C LYS A 165 -4.83 9.72 -28.29
N ALA A 166 -3.89 10.62 -28.03
CA ALA A 166 -3.08 11.26 -29.07
C ALA A 166 -2.22 10.23 -29.83
N GLU A 167 -1.60 9.30 -29.11
CA GLU A 167 -0.80 8.23 -29.72
C GLU A 167 -1.66 7.27 -30.55
N ARG A 168 -2.84 6.86 -30.04
CA ARG A 168 -3.80 6.06 -30.80
C ARG A 168 -4.19 6.72 -32.12
N GLU A 169 -4.47 8.03 -32.10
CA GLU A 169 -4.86 8.76 -33.31
C GLU A 169 -3.71 8.83 -34.34
N LYS A 170 -2.48 9.02 -33.87
CA LYS A 170 -1.28 8.99 -34.71
C LYS A 170 -1.06 7.61 -35.33
N LEU A 171 -1.22 6.54 -34.55
CA LEU A 171 -1.07 5.16 -35.03
C LEU A 171 -2.15 4.80 -36.06
N LEU A 172 -3.40 5.22 -35.85
CA LEU A 172 -4.48 5.01 -36.81
C LEU A 172 -4.20 5.71 -38.16
N LYS A 173 -3.68 6.93 -38.14
CA LYS A 173 -3.24 7.63 -39.36
C LYS A 173 -2.15 6.85 -40.09
N ARG A 174 -1.17 6.32 -39.35
CA ARG A 174 -0.07 5.53 -39.93
C ARG A 174 -0.55 4.20 -40.50
N ILE A 175 -1.48 3.52 -39.84
CA ILE A 175 -2.08 2.27 -40.34
C ILE A 175 -2.84 2.55 -41.63
N ALA A 176 -3.67 3.59 -41.69
CA ALA A 176 -4.40 3.94 -42.90
C ALA A 176 -3.48 4.24 -44.10
N GLU A 177 -2.33 4.89 -43.85
CA GLU A 177 -1.30 5.11 -44.88
C GLU A 177 -0.68 3.78 -45.34
N ILE A 178 -0.32 2.89 -44.41
CA ILE A 178 0.24 1.56 -44.72
C ILE A 178 -0.76 0.72 -45.51
N ASP A 179 -2.03 0.70 -45.11
CA ASP A 179 -3.08 -0.04 -45.80
C ASP A 179 -3.28 0.49 -47.23
N GLY A 180 -3.20 1.81 -47.44
CA GLY A 180 -3.23 2.40 -48.77
C GLY A 180 -2.04 2.00 -49.65
N LEU A 181 -0.86 1.82 -49.06
CA LEU A 181 0.34 1.36 -49.76
C LEU A 181 0.35 -0.15 -50.04
N LEU A 182 -0.25 -0.95 -49.16
CA LEU A 182 -0.34 -2.41 -49.30
C LEU A 182 -1.53 -2.87 -50.15
N ALA A 183 -2.49 -1.99 -50.47
CA ALA A 183 -3.60 -2.26 -51.37
C ALA A 183 -3.23 -2.07 -52.87
N LEU A 184 -1.96 -1.78 -53.17
CA LEU A 184 -1.34 -1.69 -54.51
C LEU A 184 -0.68 -3.02 -54.89
#